data_AF-A0A085LUZ9-F1
#
_entry.id   AF-A0A085LUZ9-F1
#
_cell.length_a   1.000
_cell.length_b   1.000
_cell.length_c   1.000
_cell.angle_alpha   90.00
_cell.angle_beta   90.00
_cell.angle_gamma   90.00
#
_symmetry.space_group_name_H-M   'P 1'
#
loop_
_entity.id
_entity.type
_entity.pdbx_description
1 polymer ?
#
loop_
_entity_poly.entity_id
_entity_poly.type
_entity_poly.pdbx_seq_one_letter_code
_entity_poly.pdbx_strand_id
1 'polypeptide(L)'
;MALRNSDSVNRVVGVTNGRTFKFAKSKLMRFYVYALHGLAMEILFTATWDVVTKGNRKLHGLTSIWAAFIYGLTLLTGEQIYAKMRNRHGIFVRGLAYLLWAYLWEFSTGLLLRLFNACPWDYTNEFYGNFMGLITLEYAPVWYAAGLLTEIYLVKNTLRLTLMTPPSSKTS
;
A
#
# COMPACT_ATOMS: atom_id res chain seq x y z
N MET A 1 33.88 29.94 34.20
CA MET A 1 34.07 28.83 33.26
C MET A 1 32.75 28.08 33.13
N ALA A 2 32.28 27.84 31.89
CA ALA A 2 31.07 27.11 31.48
C ALA A 2 29.71 27.85 31.43
N LEU A 3 29.57 28.79 30.47
CA LEU A 3 28.28 29.20 29.87
C LEU A 3 28.19 28.66 28.44
N ARG A 4 28.06 27.34 28.27
CA ARG A 4 27.91 26.73 26.94
C ARG A 4 27.27 25.35 27.06
N ASN A 5 25.93 25.23 26.88
CA ASN A 5 25.30 24.14 26.10
C ASN A 5 23.76 24.02 26.11
N SER A 6 22.96 25.04 26.45
CA SER A 6 21.49 24.92 26.26
C SER A 6 21.04 25.18 24.81
N ASP A 7 21.77 26.01 24.07
CA ASP A 7 21.29 26.53 22.77
C ASP A 7 21.70 25.69 21.56
N SER A 8 22.61 24.73 21.75
CA SER A 8 23.07 23.80 20.71
C SER A 8 22.14 22.59 20.56
N VAL A 9 21.54 22.12 21.65
CA VAL A 9 20.61 20.97 21.65
C VAL A 9 19.28 21.33 20.97
N ASN A 10 18.77 22.54 21.21
CA ASN A 10 17.53 23.01 20.57
C ASN A 10 17.69 23.36 19.08
N ARG A 11 18.92 23.58 18.60
CA ARG A 11 19.17 23.99 17.21
C ARG A 11 19.27 22.81 16.23
N VAL A 12 19.55 21.59 16.72
CA VAL A 12 19.56 20.37 15.91
C VAL A 12 18.13 19.87 15.62
N VAL A 13 17.17 20.19 16.49
CA VAL A 13 15.76 19.75 16.37
C VAL A 13 14.90 20.73 15.53
N GLY A 14 15.37 21.96 15.29
CA GLY A 14 14.55 23.04 14.70
C GLY A 14 14.54 23.18 13.17
N VAL A 15 15.44 22.52 12.41
CA VAL A 15 15.64 22.84 10.98
C VAL A 15 15.06 21.80 10.02
N THR A 16 14.69 20.61 10.49
CA THR A 16 14.13 19.54 9.65
C THR A 16 12.62 19.61 9.47
N ASN A 17 11.89 20.33 10.34
CA ASN A 17 10.44 20.25 10.40
C ASN A 17 9.70 20.77 9.15
N GLY A 18 10.16 21.84 8.50
CA GLY A 18 9.44 22.39 7.34
C GLY A 18 9.44 21.49 6.08
N ARG A 19 10.53 20.75 5.84
CA ARG A 19 10.67 19.84 4.69
C ARG A 19 9.99 18.50 4.94
N THR A 20 10.19 17.91 6.11
CA THR A 20 9.54 16.67 6.54
C THR A 20 8.01 16.80 6.55
N PHE A 21 7.51 18.00 6.82
CA PHE A 21 6.08 18.30 6.87
C PHE A 21 5.43 18.47 5.49
N LYS A 22 6.12 19.08 4.51
CA LYS A 22 5.68 19.04 3.10
C LYS A 22 5.70 17.61 2.54
N PHE A 23 6.69 16.82 2.96
CA PHE A 23 6.88 15.44 2.55
C PHE A 23 5.71 14.54 2.98
N ALA A 24 5.24 14.65 4.24
CA ALA A 24 4.12 13.86 4.76
C ALA A 24 2.75 14.16 4.12
N LYS A 25 2.59 15.34 3.48
CA LYS A 25 1.34 15.74 2.79
C LYS A 25 1.32 15.42 1.30
N SER A 26 2.46 15.13 0.69
CA SER A 26 2.55 14.96 -0.76
C SER A 26 1.93 13.62 -1.21
N LYS A 27 1.03 13.66 -2.19
CA LYS A 27 0.45 12.43 -2.79
C LYS A 27 1.53 11.52 -3.36
N LEU A 28 2.59 12.09 -3.92
CA LEU A 28 3.74 11.36 -4.47
C LEU A 28 4.50 10.58 -3.40
N MET A 29 4.63 11.16 -2.20
CA MET A 29 5.32 10.48 -1.12
C MET A 29 4.52 9.31 -0.56
N ARG A 30 3.21 9.49 -0.42
CA ARG A 30 2.33 8.38 -0.03
C ARG A 30 2.32 7.30 -1.08
N PHE A 31 2.26 7.66 -2.37
CA PHE A 31 2.40 6.71 -3.47
C PHE A 31 3.70 5.91 -3.35
N TYR A 32 4.82 6.56 -3.08
CA TYR A 32 6.10 5.88 -2.90
C TYR A 32 6.07 4.88 -1.72
N VAL A 33 5.55 5.29 -0.57
CA VAL A 33 5.40 4.41 0.61
C VAL A 33 4.47 3.23 0.30
N TYR A 34 3.35 3.47 -0.37
CA TYR A 34 2.41 2.44 -0.77
C TYR A 34 2.99 1.49 -1.81
N ALA A 35 3.74 1.98 -2.79
CA ALA A 35 4.41 1.17 -3.80
C ALA A 35 5.47 0.26 -3.16
N LEU A 36 6.29 0.78 -2.24
CA LEU A 36 7.25 -0.03 -1.50
C LEU A 36 6.57 -1.10 -0.64
N HIS A 37 5.48 -0.74 0.05
CA HIS A 37 4.72 -1.70 0.83
C HIS A 37 4.13 -2.81 -0.04
N GLY A 38 3.53 -2.45 -1.18
CA GLY A 38 3.00 -3.40 -2.15
C GLY A 38 4.07 -4.34 -2.69
N LEU A 39 5.23 -3.81 -3.09
CA LEU A 39 6.37 -4.63 -3.52
C LEU A 39 6.84 -5.60 -2.43
N ALA A 40 6.94 -5.14 -1.19
CA ALA A 40 7.34 -6.01 -0.07
C ALA A 40 6.32 -7.14 0.13
N MET A 41 5.02 -6.84 0.07
CA MET A 41 3.96 -7.83 0.18
C MET A 41 3.97 -8.83 -0.98
N GLU A 42 4.20 -8.37 -2.21
CA GLU A 42 4.32 -9.22 -3.40
C GLU A 42 5.48 -10.21 -3.28
N ILE A 43 6.66 -9.73 -2.89
CA ILE A 43 7.86 -10.57 -2.71
C ILE A 43 7.59 -11.61 -1.60
N LEU A 44 6.98 -11.20 -0.48
CA LEU A 44 6.62 -12.12 0.60
C LEU A 44 5.60 -13.16 0.14
N PHE A 45 4.59 -12.75 -0.64
CA PHE A 45 3.57 -13.64 -1.18
C PHE A 45 4.18 -14.66 -2.13
N THR A 46 4.96 -14.24 -3.12
CA THR A 46 5.57 -15.15 -4.10
C THR A 46 6.62 -16.06 -3.46
N ALA A 47 7.40 -15.56 -2.49
CA ALA A 47 8.31 -16.39 -1.70
C ALA A 47 7.56 -17.46 -0.89
N THR A 48 6.46 -17.08 -0.24
CA THR A 48 5.63 -18.02 0.55
C THR A 48 4.97 -19.06 -0.37
N TRP A 49 4.48 -18.64 -1.53
CA TRP A 49 3.89 -19.53 -2.52
C TRP A 49 4.92 -20.56 -3.04
N ASP A 50 6.16 -20.14 -3.31
CA ASP A 50 7.24 -21.05 -3.72
C ASP A 50 7.59 -22.07 -2.63
N VAL A 51 7.58 -21.65 -1.36
CA VAL A 51 7.77 -22.57 -0.21
C VAL A 51 6.63 -23.58 -0.13
N VAL A 52 5.38 -23.14 -0.26
CA VAL A 52 4.20 -24.00 -0.13
C VAL A 52 4.10 -24.99 -1.29
N THR A 53 4.37 -24.56 -2.51
CA THR A 53 4.21 -25.38 -3.72
C THR A 53 5.42 -26.25 -4.03
N LYS A 54 6.65 -25.73 -3.84
CA LYS A 54 7.90 -26.41 -4.22
C LYS A 54 8.74 -26.85 -3.02
N GLY A 55 8.36 -26.50 -1.79
CA GLY A 55 9.13 -26.85 -0.59
C GLY A 55 10.47 -26.10 -0.45
N ASN A 56 10.73 -25.13 -1.32
CA ASN A 56 12.02 -24.44 -1.38
C ASN A 56 12.13 -23.34 -0.31
N ARG A 57 12.79 -23.62 0.81
CA ARG A 57 12.96 -22.69 1.94
C ARG A 57 13.93 -21.53 1.71
N LYS A 58 14.40 -21.34 0.48
CA LYS A 58 15.29 -20.21 0.13
C LYS A 58 14.55 -18.87 0.09
N LEU A 59 13.22 -18.86 0.15
CA LEU A 59 12.38 -17.65 0.25
C LEU A 59 12.68 -16.63 -0.85
N HIS A 60 12.89 -17.09 -2.08
CA HIS A 60 13.04 -16.20 -3.22
C HIS A 60 11.67 -15.71 -3.68
N GLY A 61 11.40 -14.41 -3.47
CA GLY A 61 10.23 -13.75 -4.02
C GLY A 61 10.58 -13.06 -5.33
N LEU A 62 9.80 -13.33 -6.38
CA LEU A 62 9.90 -12.65 -7.66
C LEU A 62 8.77 -11.63 -7.77
N THR A 63 9.08 -10.45 -8.29
CA THR A 63 8.09 -9.39 -8.54
C THR A 63 8.44 -8.64 -9.81
N SER A 64 7.43 -8.04 -10.45
CA SER A 64 7.61 -7.13 -11.57
C SER A 64 7.69 -5.67 -11.09
N ILE A 65 8.38 -4.80 -11.85
CA ILE A 65 8.34 -3.35 -11.59
C ILE A 65 6.92 -2.79 -11.74
N TRP A 66 6.10 -3.41 -12.60
CA TRP A 66 4.69 -3.05 -12.78
C TRP A 66 3.89 -3.22 -11.50
N ALA A 67 4.25 -4.18 -10.64
CA ALA A 67 3.60 -4.39 -9.35
C ALA A 67 3.72 -3.15 -8.46
N ALA A 68 4.87 -2.45 -8.48
CA ALA A 68 5.06 -1.21 -7.72
C ALA A 68 4.02 -0.14 -8.11
N PHE A 69 3.78 0.02 -9.41
CA PHE A 69 2.82 0.98 -9.93
C PHE A 69 1.39 0.57 -9.63
N ILE A 70 1.03 -0.70 -9.85
CA ILE A 70 -0.31 -1.24 -9.61
C ILE A 70 -0.67 -1.11 -8.13
N TYR A 71 0.18 -1.62 -7.23
CA TYR A 71 -0.07 -1.54 -5.80
C TYR A 71 -0.07 -0.10 -5.31
N GLY A 72 0.92 0.70 -5.69
CA GLY A 72 1.00 2.10 -5.31
C GLY A 72 -0.27 2.90 -5.68
N LEU A 73 -0.80 2.71 -6.90
CA LEU A 73 -2.03 3.37 -7.36
C LEU A 73 -3.29 2.81 -6.67
N THR A 74 -3.37 1.49 -6.51
CA THR A 74 -4.50 0.82 -5.85
C THR A 74 -4.67 1.30 -4.40
N LEU A 75 -3.55 1.38 -3.67
CA LEU A 75 -3.50 1.88 -2.30
C LEU A 75 -3.78 3.39 -2.22
N LEU A 76 -3.20 4.18 -3.13
CA LEU A 76 -3.41 5.64 -3.17
C LEU A 76 -4.86 6.02 -3.46
N THR A 77 -5.54 5.25 -4.29
CA THR A 77 -6.96 5.45 -4.58
C THR A 77 -7.85 4.82 -3.49
N GLY A 78 -7.45 3.67 -2.95
CA GLY A 78 -8.11 3.01 -1.82
C GLY A 78 -8.13 3.83 -0.53
N GLU A 79 -7.16 4.72 -0.31
CA GLU A 79 -7.20 5.66 0.81
C GLU A 79 -8.43 6.60 0.74
N GLN A 80 -8.92 6.90 -0.47
CA GLN A 80 -10.10 7.76 -0.65
C GLN A 80 -11.37 7.03 -0.24
N ILE A 81 -11.41 5.72 -0.53
CA ILE A 81 -12.45 4.81 -0.08
C ILE A 81 -12.46 4.76 1.45
N TYR A 82 -11.28 4.65 2.08
CA TYR A 82 -11.12 4.79 3.53
C TYR A 82 -11.69 6.12 4.04
N ALA A 83 -11.25 7.26 3.47
CA ALA A 83 -11.66 8.59 3.93
C ALA A 83 -13.18 8.81 3.89
N LYS A 84 -13.86 8.28 2.86
CA LYS A 84 -15.32 8.36 2.70
C LYS A 84 -16.08 7.43 3.66
N MET A 85 -15.56 6.24 3.91
CA MET A 85 -16.31 5.21 4.66
C MET A 85 -15.98 5.13 6.15
N ARG A 86 -14.82 5.63 6.59
CA ARG A 86 -14.34 5.51 7.98
C ARG A 86 -15.30 6.06 9.05
N ASN A 87 -16.21 6.96 8.68
CA ASN A 87 -17.19 7.55 9.60
C ASN A 87 -18.58 6.92 9.53
N ARG A 88 -18.90 6.17 8.46
CA ARG A 88 -20.27 5.75 8.15
C ARG A 88 -20.46 4.24 8.20
N HIS A 89 -19.38 3.46 8.05
CA HIS A 89 -19.46 2.02 7.89
C HIS A 89 -18.54 1.28 8.86
N GLY A 90 -18.99 0.11 9.34
CA GLY A 90 -18.20 -0.78 10.17
C GLY A 90 -17.04 -1.43 9.41
N ILE A 91 -16.12 -2.04 10.15
CA ILE A 91 -14.90 -2.65 9.60
C ILE A 91 -15.19 -3.74 8.55
N PHE A 92 -16.27 -4.50 8.71
CA PHE A 92 -16.64 -5.58 7.79
C PHE A 92 -17.01 -5.08 6.38
N VAL A 93 -17.90 -4.08 6.32
CA VAL A 93 -18.32 -3.45 5.04
C VAL A 93 -17.12 -2.83 4.33
N ARG A 94 -16.17 -2.31 5.11
CA ARG A 94 -14.96 -1.68 4.57
C ARG A 94 -13.99 -2.72 4.01
N GLY A 95 -13.82 -3.85 4.68
CA GLY A 95 -13.09 -5.00 4.14
C GLY A 95 -13.67 -5.48 2.82
N LEU A 96 -15.01 -5.58 2.71
CA LEU A 96 -15.66 -5.97 1.47
C LEU A 96 -15.43 -4.95 0.34
N ALA A 97 -15.49 -3.66 0.66
CA ALA A 97 -15.18 -2.62 -0.31
C ALA A 97 -13.71 -2.66 -0.77
N TYR A 98 -12.76 -2.98 0.12
CA TYR A 98 -11.37 -3.16 -0.27
C TYR A 98 -11.16 -4.40 -1.13
N LEU A 99 -11.86 -5.49 -0.84
CA LEU A 99 -11.84 -6.70 -1.65
C LEU A 99 -12.33 -6.40 -3.08
N LEU A 100 -13.49 -5.76 -3.23
CA LEU A 100 -14.03 -5.38 -4.54
C LEU A 100 -13.10 -4.41 -5.27
N TRP A 101 -12.47 -3.49 -4.54
CA TRP A 101 -11.50 -2.55 -5.10
C TRP A 101 -10.24 -3.25 -5.61
N ALA A 102 -9.71 -4.20 -4.83
CA ALA A 102 -8.54 -4.99 -5.23
C ALA A 102 -8.84 -5.76 -6.52
N TYR A 103 -9.97 -6.46 -6.59
CA TYR A 103 -10.36 -7.19 -7.80
C TYR A 103 -10.59 -6.29 -9.01
N LEU A 104 -11.19 -5.10 -8.83
CA LEU A 104 -11.34 -4.15 -9.92
C LEU A 104 -9.97 -3.76 -10.48
N TRP A 105 -8.99 -3.46 -9.62
CA TRP A 105 -7.65 -3.09 -10.05
C TRP A 105 -6.93 -4.27 -10.69
N GLU A 106 -6.93 -5.43 -10.04
CA GLU A 106 -6.30 -6.66 -10.54
C GLU A 106 -6.83 -7.02 -11.94
N PHE A 107 -8.14 -6.99 -12.15
CA PHE A 107 -8.74 -7.21 -13.46
C PHE A 107 -8.32 -6.17 -14.49
N SER A 108 -8.44 -4.89 -14.13
CA SER A 108 -8.18 -3.78 -15.06
C SER A 108 -6.73 -3.74 -15.49
N THR A 109 -5.80 -3.91 -14.54
CA THR A 109 -4.36 -3.94 -14.83
C THR A 109 -3.95 -5.23 -15.48
N GLY A 110 -4.57 -6.35 -15.13
CA GLY A 110 -4.37 -7.64 -15.78
C GLY A 110 -4.72 -7.58 -17.26
N LEU A 111 -5.88 -7.01 -17.61
CA LEU A 111 -6.28 -6.77 -19.00
C LEU A 111 -5.32 -5.84 -19.73
N LEU A 112 -4.96 -4.71 -19.12
CA LEU A 112 -4.06 -3.73 -19.73
C LEU A 112 -2.67 -4.34 -20.00
N LEU A 113 -2.10 -5.07 -19.04
CA LEU A 113 -0.79 -5.68 -19.18
C LEU A 113 -0.81 -6.88 -20.14
N ARG A 114 -1.95 -7.57 -20.27
CA ARG A 114 -2.14 -8.62 -21.27
C ARG A 114 -2.03 -8.08 -22.70
N LEU A 115 -2.43 -6.83 -22.96
CA LEU A 115 -2.23 -6.18 -24.27
C LEU A 115 -0.74 -6.03 -24.63
N PHE A 116 0.13 -5.91 -23.63
CA PHE A 116 1.58 -5.80 -23.80
C PHE A 116 2.32 -7.11 -23.57
N ASN A 117 1.60 -8.24 -23.40
CA ASN A 117 2.15 -9.54 -23.01
C ASN A 117 3.04 -9.49 -21.75
N ALA A 118 2.71 -8.58 -20.82
CA ALA A 118 3.48 -8.28 -19.62
C ALA A 118 2.68 -8.55 -18.33
N CYS A 119 1.59 -9.32 -18.43
CA CYS A 119 0.76 -9.65 -17.28
C CYS A 119 1.57 -10.48 -16.29
N PRO A 120 1.78 -10.02 -15.04
CA PRO A 120 2.67 -10.71 -14.11
C PRO A 120 2.03 -11.95 -13.49
N TRP A 121 0.70 -12.09 -13.61
CA TRP A 121 -0.05 -13.21 -13.09
C TRP A 121 -0.95 -13.81 -14.17
N ASP A 122 -1.01 -15.13 -14.20
CA ASP A 122 -1.95 -15.89 -15.02
C ASP A 122 -2.42 -17.10 -14.23
N TYR A 123 -3.68 -17.05 -13.79
CA TYR A 123 -4.32 -18.08 -12.98
C TYR A 123 -5.02 -19.16 -13.82
N THR A 124 -4.92 -19.10 -15.17
CA THR A 124 -5.67 -19.99 -16.08
C THR A 124 -5.45 -21.48 -15.78
N ASN A 125 -4.23 -21.87 -15.41
CA ASN A 125 -3.86 -23.27 -15.20
C ASN A 125 -3.79 -23.69 -13.73
N GLU A 126 -3.95 -22.76 -12.78
CA GLU A 126 -3.75 -23.06 -11.35
C GLU A 126 -5.07 -23.21 -10.56
N PHE A 127 -6.17 -22.60 -11.01
CA PHE A 127 -7.42 -22.55 -10.24
C PHE A 127 -8.66 -22.77 -11.11
N TYR A 128 -9.61 -23.60 -10.65
CA TYR A 128 -10.86 -23.86 -11.37
C TYR A 128 -11.85 -22.68 -11.29
N GLY A 129 -11.74 -21.84 -10.26
CA GLY A 129 -12.57 -20.65 -10.04
C GLY A 129 -12.01 -19.35 -10.62
N ASN A 130 -11.11 -19.41 -11.60
CA ASN A 130 -10.53 -18.22 -12.21
C ASN A 130 -11.50 -17.55 -13.20
N PHE A 131 -11.47 -16.23 -13.28
CA PHE A 131 -12.20 -15.45 -14.28
C PHE A 131 -11.20 -14.89 -15.30
N MET A 132 -11.27 -15.39 -16.54
CA MET A 132 -10.37 -15.06 -17.65
C MET A 132 -8.87 -15.29 -17.36
N GLY A 133 -8.53 -16.08 -16.34
CA GLY A 133 -7.17 -16.22 -15.82
C GLY A 133 -6.63 -15.01 -15.05
N LEU A 134 -7.42 -13.94 -14.89
CA LEU A 134 -6.94 -12.66 -14.36
C LEU A 134 -7.34 -12.40 -12.90
N ILE A 135 -8.42 -13.02 -12.44
CA ILE A 135 -8.85 -12.99 -11.03
C ILE A 135 -9.15 -14.42 -10.60
N THR A 136 -8.85 -14.77 -9.35
CA THR A 136 -9.38 -15.97 -8.69
C THR A 136 -10.22 -15.61 -7.47
N LEU A 137 -11.43 -16.17 -7.39
CA LEU A 137 -12.31 -16.00 -6.22
C LEU A 137 -11.74 -16.66 -4.96
N GLU A 138 -10.83 -17.62 -5.13
CA GLU A 138 -10.18 -18.33 -4.02
C GLU A 138 -9.27 -17.40 -3.20
N TYR A 139 -8.78 -16.31 -3.80
CA TYR A 139 -8.01 -15.29 -3.10
C TYR A 139 -8.85 -14.23 -2.38
N ALA A 140 -10.18 -14.34 -2.41
CA ALA A 140 -11.04 -13.37 -1.75
C ALA A 140 -10.74 -13.22 -0.24
N PRO A 141 -10.52 -14.30 0.54
CA PRO A 141 -10.15 -14.17 1.95
C PRO A 141 -8.81 -13.47 2.16
N VAL A 142 -7.83 -13.75 1.28
CA VAL A 142 -6.49 -13.15 1.33
C VAL A 142 -6.58 -11.65 1.04
N TRP A 143 -7.27 -11.26 -0.02
CA TRP A 143 -7.45 -9.85 -0.39
C TRP A 143 -8.25 -9.07 0.65
N TYR A 144 -9.30 -9.67 1.22
CA TYR A 144 -10.07 -9.07 2.30
C TYR A 144 -9.19 -8.80 3.54
N ALA A 145 -8.42 -9.80 3.98
CA ALA A 145 -7.52 -9.68 5.12
C ALA A 145 -6.41 -8.65 4.85
N ALA A 146 -5.78 -8.72 3.68
CA ALA A 146 -4.74 -7.79 3.26
C ALA A 146 -5.24 -6.34 3.23
N GLY A 147 -6.46 -6.10 2.72
CA GLY A 147 -7.09 -4.78 2.70
C GLY A 147 -7.31 -4.21 4.11
N LEU A 148 -7.80 -5.02 5.05
CA LEU A 148 -7.98 -4.60 6.45
C LEU A 148 -6.65 -4.36 7.18
N LEU A 149 -5.67 -5.23 7.00
CA LEU A 149 -4.34 -5.06 7.59
C LEU A 149 -3.67 -3.79 7.08
N THR A 150 -3.71 -3.58 5.78
CA THR A 150 -3.23 -2.37 5.11
C THR A 150 -3.89 -1.12 5.68
N GLU A 151 -5.21 -1.15 5.87
CA GLU A 151 -5.92 -0.04 6.46
C GLU A 151 -5.44 0.25 7.90
N ILE A 152 -5.35 -0.78 8.74
CA ILE A 152 -5.01 -0.68 10.15
C ILE A 152 -3.57 -0.18 10.35
N TYR A 153 -2.63 -0.77 9.62
CA TYR A 153 -1.20 -0.57 9.84
C TYR A 153 -0.58 0.51 8.93
N LEU A 154 -1.12 0.72 7.74
CA LEU A 154 -0.55 1.65 6.77
C LEU A 154 -1.40 2.90 6.64
N VAL A 155 -2.63 2.79 6.11
CA VAL A 155 -3.45 3.95 5.73
C VAL A 155 -3.77 4.84 6.94
N LYS A 156 -4.13 4.26 8.09
CA LYS A 156 -4.39 5.03 9.32
C LYS A 156 -3.15 5.78 9.79
N ASN A 157 -1.98 5.14 9.75
CA ASN A 157 -0.74 5.74 10.23
C ASN A 157 -0.24 6.81 9.26
N THR A 158 -0.26 6.54 7.96
CA THR A 158 0.08 7.53 6.92
C THR A 158 -0.81 8.76 7.04
N LEU A 159 -2.13 8.60 7.17
CA LEU A 159 -3.04 9.74 7.30
C LEU A 159 -2.92 10.46 8.65
N ARG A 160 -2.65 9.76 9.75
CA ARG A 160 -2.37 10.41 11.05
C ARG A 160 -1.14 11.31 10.96
N LEU A 161 -0.06 10.85 10.33
CA LEU A 161 1.14 11.65 10.10
C LEU A 161 0.85 12.87 9.22
N THR A 162 -0.05 12.73 8.24
CA THR A 162 -0.53 13.85 7.41
C THR A 162 -1.41 14.84 8.19
N LEU A 163 -2.24 14.38 9.15
CA LEU A 163 -3.24 15.18 9.87
C LEU A 163 -2.74 15.82 11.17
N MET A 164 -1.76 15.24 11.87
CA MET A 164 -1.10 15.83 13.07
C MET A 164 -0.31 17.10 12.78
N THR A 165 -0.33 17.51 11.52
CA THR A 165 0.22 18.75 11.01
C THR A 165 -0.73 19.93 11.31
N PRO A 166 -0.38 20.86 12.23
CA PRO A 166 -1.16 22.09 12.42
C PRO A 166 -1.18 22.93 11.13
N PRO A 167 -2.29 23.61 10.80
CA PRO A 167 -2.30 24.59 9.71
C PRO A 167 -1.28 25.68 10.03
N SER A 168 -0.42 26.01 9.06
CA SER A 168 0.46 27.17 9.15
C SER A 168 -0.42 28.38 9.44
N SER A 169 -0.26 28.95 10.64
CA SER A 169 -0.78 30.28 10.94
C SER A 169 -0.12 31.23 9.96
N LYS A 170 -0.88 31.74 9.00
CA LYS A 170 -0.45 32.87 8.19
C LYS A 170 -0.34 34.05 9.17
N THR A 171 0.87 34.39 9.59
CA THR A 171 1.15 35.70 10.18
C THR A 171 1.04 36.70 9.05
N SER A 172 -0.08 37.44 9.04
CA SER A 172 -0.25 38.69 8.30
C SER A 172 0.73 39.75 8.78
#